data_AF-A0A954K4K9-F1
#
_entry.id   AF-A0A954K4K9-F1
#
_cell.length_a   1.000
_cell.length_b   1.000
_cell.length_c   1.000
_cell.angle_alpha   90.00
_cell.angle_beta   90.00
_cell.angle_gamma   90.00
#
_symmetry.space_group_name_H-M   'P 1'
#
loop_
_entity.id
_entity.type
_entity.pdbx_description
1 polymer ?
#
loop_
_entity_poly.entity_id
_entity_poly.type
_entity_poly.pdbx_seq_one_letter_code
_entity_poly.pdbx_strand_id
1 'polypeptide(L)'
;MTLLCCLTGYYSPVSTAAEQKPNIILIMADDLGYAELGCYGQTKIKTPHIDKLAAEGMKFTQAYAGCMVCQPSRSVLMTGQHTGHT
;
A
#
# COMPACT_ATOMS: atom_id res chain seq x y z
N MET A 1 32.66 -36.40 -23.96
CA MET A 1 32.38 -37.70 -24.59
C MET A 1 31.43 -38.41 -23.64
N THR A 2 30.12 -38.36 -23.74
CA THR A 2 29.14 -38.29 -24.84
C THR A 2 27.83 -37.98 -24.06
N LEU A 3 26.84 -37.18 -24.45
CA LEU A 3 26.15 -37.08 -25.72
C LEU A 3 25.19 -35.88 -25.63
N LEU A 4 25.28 -35.02 -26.62
CA LEU A 4 24.33 -34.01 -27.07
C LEU A 4 22.95 -34.66 -27.32
N CYS A 5 21.86 -34.12 -26.75
CA CYS A 5 20.51 -34.39 -27.25
C CYS A 5 19.78 -33.05 -27.46
N CYS A 6 19.84 -32.60 -28.72
CA CYS A 6 18.80 -31.94 -29.51
C CYS A 6 17.77 -31.07 -28.75
N LEU A 7 17.81 -29.74 -28.80
CA LEU A 7 17.30 -28.92 -29.91
C LEU A 7 15.98 -29.41 -30.52
N THR A 8 14.85 -29.17 -29.83
CA THR A 8 13.60 -28.72 -30.46
C THR A 8 12.90 -27.76 -29.51
N GLY A 9 12.61 -26.56 -30.02
CA GLY A 9 12.29 -25.39 -29.23
C GLY A 9 10.96 -25.43 -28.49
N TYR A 10 10.96 -24.73 -27.37
CA TYR A 10 9.91 -23.79 -27.04
C TYR A 10 10.62 -22.50 -26.62
N TYR A 11 10.94 -21.65 -27.60
CA TYR A 11 11.04 -20.21 -27.33
C TYR A 11 9.61 -19.78 -27.00
N SER A 12 9.22 -19.95 -25.74
CA SER A 12 8.01 -19.28 -25.25
C SER A 12 8.24 -17.79 -25.50
N PRO A 13 7.36 -17.10 -26.23
CA PRO A 13 7.39 -15.65 -26.19
C PRO A 13 7.19 -15.31 -24.73
N VAL A 14 8.23 -14.78 -24.07
CA VAL A 14 8.03 -13.95 -22.89
C VAL A 14 7.15 -12.84 -23.42
N SER A 15 5.85 -12.99 -23.19
CA SER A 15 4.90 -11.92 -23.40
C SER A 15 5.39 -10.80 -22.51
N THR A 16 6.05 -9.83 -23.13
CA THR A 16 6.23 -8.52 -22.55
C THR A 16 4.83 -7.93 -22.48
N ALA A 17 4.03 -8.40 -21.53
CA ALA A 17 2.93 -7.60 -21.02
C ALA A 17 3.62 -6.30 -20.63
N ALA A 18 3.48 -5.28 -21.47
CA ALA A 18 4.01 -3.96 -21.22
C ALA A 18 3.70 -3.68 -19.76
N GLU A 19 4.73 -3.54 -18.92
CA GLU A 19 4.59 -3.57 -17.46
C GLU A 19 3.66 -2.41 -17.08
N GLN A 20 2.37 -2.70 -16.99
CA GLN A 20 1.36 -1.68 -16.84
C GLN A 20 1.57 -1.14 -15.44
N LYS A 21 1.96 0.14 -15.37
CA LYS A 21 2.17 0.79 -14.09
C LYS A 21 0.90 0.61 -13.26
N PRO A 22 1.02 0.15 -12.00
CA PRO A 22 -0.15 -0.03 -11.16
C PRO A 22 -0.84 1.31 -10.96
N ASN A 23 -2.17 1.28 -10.90
CA ASN A 23 -2.93 2.44 -10.45
C ASN A 23 -2.76 2.57 -8.94
N ILE A 24 -2.42 3.78 -8.47
CA ILE A 24 -2.26 4.07 -7.05
C ILE A 24 -3.47 4.89 -6.60
N ILE A 25 -4.20 4.37 -5.63
CA ILE A 25 -5.31 5.07 -4.97
C ILE A 25 -4.90 5.33 -3.52
N LEU A 26 -4.74 6.61 -3.17
CA LEU A 26 -4.45 7.04 -1.80
C LEU A 26 -5.74 7.54 -1.14
N ILE A 27 -6.18 6.83 -0.10
CA ILE A 27 -7.34 7.21 0.71
C ILE A 27 -6.83 7.75 2.04
N MET A 28 -7.10 9.02 2.33
CA MET A 28 -6.75 9.69 3.58
C MET A 28 -8.02 10.13 4.29
N ALA A 29 -8.22 9.65 5.51
CA ALA A 29 -9.31 10.09 6.39
C ALA A 29 -8.82 11.18 7.34
N ASP A 30 -9.67 12.17 7.60
CA ASP A 30 -9.41 13.22 8.60
C ASP A 30 -9.88 12.77 9.99
N ASP A 31 -9.17 13.20 11.03
CA ASP A 31 -9.48 12.92 12.43
C ASP A 31 -9.73 11.43 12.79
N LEU A 32 -9.15 10.49 12.02
CA LEU A 32 -9.27 9.05 12.29
C LEU A 32 -8.17 8.58 13.26
N GLY A 33 -8.58 8.20 14.46
CA GLY A 33 -7.69 7.67 15.49
C GLY A 33 -7.27 6.22 15.25
N TYR A 34 -6.11 5.84 15.81
CA TYR A 34 -5.56 4.48 15.68
C TYR A 34 -6.53 3.38 16.14
N ALA A 35 -7.21 3.60 17.27
CA ALA A 35 -8.09 2.62 17.89
C ALA A 35 -9.55 2.68 17.39
N GLU A 36 -9.82 3.34 16.26
CA GLU A 36 -11.19 3.54 15.77
C GLU A 36 -11.64 2.49 14.73
N LEU A 37 -10.71 1.70 14.19
CA LEU A 37 -11.02 0.65 13.21
C LEU A 37 -11.09 -0.74 13.85
N GLY A 38 -12.01 -1.57 13.36
CA GLY A 38 -12.17 -2.95 13.83
C GLY A 38 -10.89 -3.77 13.71
N CYS A 39 -10.12 -3.57 12.63
CA CYS A 39 -8.83 -4.22 12.41
C CYS A 39 -7.71 -3.86 13.41
N TYR A 40 -7.92 -2.83 14.24
CA TYR A 40 -7.08 -2.43 15.38
C TYR A 40 -7.72 -2.74 16.76
N GLY A 41 -8.86 -3.45 16.79
CA GLY A 41 -9.38 -4.10 18.00
C GLY A 41 -10.59 -3.44 18.66
N GLN A 42 -11.12 -2.32 18.16
CA GLN A 42 -12.38 -1.79 18.68
C GLN A 42 -13.59 -2.59 18.16
N THR A 43 -14.70 -2.56 18.92
CA THR A 43 -15.88 -3.41 18.68
C THR A 43 -17.19 -2.64 18.52
N LYS A 44 -17.18 -1.32 18.66
CA LYS A 44 -18.40 -0.47 18.67
C LYS A 44 -18.82 -0.07 17.26
N ILE A 45 -17.87 0.39 16.45
CA ILE A 45 -18.09 0.86 15.09
C ILE A 45 -17.79 -0.30 14.13
N LYS A 46 -18.66 -0.54 13.16
CA LYS A 46 -18.43 -1.61 12.17
C LYS A 46 -17.70 -1.03 10.97
N THR A 47 -16.50 -1.53 10.66
CA THR A 47 -15.66 -1.09 9.54
C THR A 47 -15.36 -2.20 8.54
N PRO A 48 -16.36 -2.97 8.06
CA PRO A 48 -16.15 -4.24 7.37
C PRO A 48 -15.32 -4.12 6.08
N HIS A 49 -15.43 -3.01 5.36
CA HIS A 49 -14.64 -2.78 4.13
C HIS A 49 -13.17 -2.49 4.43
N ILE A 50 -12.89 -1.70 5.48
CA ILE A 50 -11.52 -1.40 5.90
C ILE A 50 -10.89 -2.65 6.52
N ASP A 51 -11.66 -3.41 7.31
CA ASP A 51 -11.20 -4.66 7.92
C ASP A 51 -10.84 -5.70 6.85
N LYS A 52 -11.62 -5.77 5.76
CA LYS A 52 -11.31 -6.61 4.59
C LYS A 52 -10.03 -6.16 3.89
N LEU A 53 -9.87 -4.86 3.60
CA LEU A 53 -8.63 -4.32 3.01
C LEU A 53 -7.40 -4.64 3.87
N ALA A 54 -7.55 -4.55 5.19
CA ALA A 54 -6.51 -4.83 6.15
C ALA A 54 -6.16 -6.33 6.25
N ALA A 55 -7.11 -7.22 5.98
CA ALA A 55 -6.90 -8.67 5.94
C ALA A 55 -6.31 -9.17 4.60
N GLU A 56 -6.64 -8.51 3.49
CA GLU A 56 -6.12 -8.84 2.15
C GLU A 56 -4.76 -8.18 1.86
N GLY A 57 -4.37 -7.19 2.67
CA GLY A 57 -3.17 -6.39 2.49
C GLY A 57 -2.24 -6.41 3.70
N MET A 58 -1.59 -5.27 3.92
CA MET A 58 -0.66 -5.04 5.03
C MET A 58 -1.25 -4.01 6.00
N LYS A 59 -1.04 -4.24 7.31
CA LYS A 59 -1.41 -3.30 8.38
C LYS A 59 -0.15 -2.71 9.00
N PHE A 60 -0.15 -1.41 9.24
CA PHE A 60 0.93 -0.71 9.93
C PHE A 60 0.48 -0.35 11.34
N THR A 61 1.13 -0.94 12.36
CA THR A 61 0.81 -0.63 13.76
C THR A 61 1.49 0.65 14.25
N GLN A 62 2.54 1.11 13.55
CA GLN A 62 3.39 2.24 13.92
C GLN A 62 3.47 3.27 12.78
N ALA A 63 2.32 3.71 12.26
CA ALA A 63 2.23 4.76 11.24
C ALA A 63 1.88 6.11 11.89
N TYR A 64 2.85 7.02 11.95
CA TYR A 64 2.68 8.34 12.57
C TYR A 64 2.35 9.41 11.52
N ALA A 65 1.42 10.31 11.85
CA ALA A 65 1.13 11.47 11.03
C ALA A 65 2.32 12.46 11.05
N GLY A 66 2.51 13.18 9.95
CA GLY A 66 3.58 14.19 9.83
C GLY A 66 3.40 15.39 10.77
N CYS A 67 2.17 15.63 11.23
CA CYS A 67 1.83 16.64 12.22
C CYS A 67 0.51 16.26 12.91
N MET A 68 0.24 16.83 14.09
CA MET A 68 -1.04 16.67 14.82
C MET A 68 -2.17 17.57 14.31
N VAL A 69 -1.91 18.39 13.28
CA VAL A 69 -2.89 19.30 12.68
C VAL A 69 -3.10 18.93 11.22
N CYS A 70 -4.37 19.02 10.78
CA CYS A 70 -4.82 18.48 9.50
C CYS A 70 -4.09 19.12 8.28
N GLN A 71 -3.97 20.45 8.24
CA GLN A 71 -3.28 21.16 7.16
C GLN A 71 -1.77 20.82 7.06
N PRO A 72 -0.95 20.95 8.12
CA PRO A 72 0.47 20.60 8.03
C PRO A 72 0.70 19.10 7.83
N SER A 73 -0.16 18.21 8.36
CA SER A 73 -0.05 16.78 8.06
C SER A 73 -0.25 16.49 6.56
N ARG A 74 -1.21 17.17 5.92
CA ARG A 74 -1.41 17.09 4.46
C ARG A 74 -0.22 17.68 3.69
N SER A 75 0.36 18.79 4.16
CA SER A 75 1.55 19.37 3.54
C SER A 75 2.74 18.41 3.58
N VAL A 76 3.01 17.77 4.72
CA VAL A 76 4.06 16.77 4.87
C VAL A 76 3.85 15.58 3.93
N LEU A 77 2.61 15.08 3.81
CA LEU A 77 2.27 13.98 2.91
C LEU A 77 2.52 14.32 1.43
N MET A 78 2.15 15.54 1.00
CA MET A 78 2.25 15.96 -0.40
C MET A 78 3.66 16.34 -0.83
N THR A 79 4.44 16.91 0.09
CA THR A 79 5.80 17.39 -0.19
C THR A 79 6.88 16.37 0.14
N GLY A 80 6.58 15.41 1.02
CA GLY A 80 7.58 14.51 1.59
C GLY A 80 8.58 15.20 2.53
N GLN A 81 8.32 16.44 2.94
CA GLN A 81 9.17 17.23 3.83
C GLN A 81 8.54 17.29 5.22
N HIS A 82 9.35 17.38 6.28
CA HIS A 82 8.82 17.59 7.63
C HIS A 82 8.38 19.06 7.82
N THR A 83 7.60 19.31 8.87
CA THR A 83 6.94 20.62 9.14
C THR A 83 7.87 21.83 9.28
N GLY A 84 9.18 21.64 9.42
CA GLY A 84 10.16 22.73 9.48
C GLY A 84 10.61 23.23 8.10
N HIS A 85 10.24 22.51 7.03
CA HIS A 85 10.61 22.80 5.64
C HIS A 85 9.39 22.82 4.71
N THR A 86 8.18 22.98 5.26
CA THR A 86 6.89 23.02 4.53
C THR A 86 6.06 24.23 4.88
#